data_AF-C7Z3P1-F1
#
_entry.id   AF-C7Z3P1-F1
#
_cell.length_a   1.000
_cell.length_b   1.000
_cell.length_c   1.000
_cell.angle_alpha   90.00
_cell.angle_beta   90.00
_cell.angle_gamma   90.00
#
_symmetry.space_group_name_H-M   'P 1'
#
loop_
_entity.id
_entity.type
_entity.pdbx_description
1 polymer ?
#
loop_
_entity_poly.entity_id
_entity_poly.type
_entity_poly.pdbx_seq_one_letter_code
_entity_poly.pdbx_strand_id
1 'polypeptide(L)'
;MEPPADIEALSQSVAALNNELKSVRRRIAELERRQEPIPSVQRLQPSPVPIEQLTQQATPGMAIQESERVASTGDACALECSNCGMHGHNKVHCLLVPEGRLAGCIFCNTAHNVDECSTFQNMSLGEQVSVLVHQRSRLPPLETRVPWVDWLRNWLSSEESRDAHGNTAMPSGYPWSEDFTKDLALGYIAEDAVALQPVFDESRDHNRLPIDPATADFGAVFAPRAG
;
A
#
# COMPACT_ATOMS: atom_id res chain seq x y z
N MET A 1 30.99 21.48 51.65
CA MET A 1 31.05 21.69 50.19
C MET A 1 29.72 21.25 49.66
N GLU A 2 28.80 22.20 49.45
CA GLU A 2 27.53 21.91 48.79
C GLU A 2 27.78 21.68 47.30
N PRO A 3 27.13 20.68 46.69
CA PRO A 3 27.27 20.45 45.26
C PRO A 3 26.75 21.67 44.48
N PRO A 4 27.36 22.02 43.34
CA PRO A 4 26.87 23.11 42.50
C PRO A 4 25.42 22.82 42.08
N ALA A 5 24.56 23.85 42.15
CA ALA A 5 23.11 23.78 41.95
C ALA A 5 22.69 23.06 40.65
N ASP A 6 23.55 23.07 39.63
CA ASP A 6 23.32 22.41 38.34
C ASP A 6 23.32 20.87 38.43
N ILE A 7 24.08 20.29 39.36
CA ILE A 7 24.14 18.82 39.53
C ILE A 7 22.85 18.30 40.20
N GLU A 8 22.29 19.07 41.13
CA GLU A 8 21.06 18.70 41.82
C GLU A 8 19.84 18.78 40.88
N ALA A 9 19.78 19.82 40.04
CA ALA A 9 18.75 19.96 39.00
C ALA A 9 18.81 18.82 37.95
N LEU A 10 20.01 18.41 37.55
CA LEU A 10 20.21 17.26 36.66
C LEU A 10 19.80 15.94 37.32
N SER A 11 20.12 15.75 38.61
CA SER A 11 19.72 14.56 39.36
C SER A 11 18.20 14.43 39.46
N GLN A 12 17.51 15.53 39.73
CA GLN A 12 16.04 15.59 39.80
C GLN A 12 15.40 15.30 38.43
N SER A 13 15.97 15.84 37.34
CA SER A 13 15.51 15.57 35.97
C SER A 13 15.67 14.09 35.59
N VAL A 14 16.79 13.47 35.94
CA VAL A 14 17.03 12.04 35.71
C VAL A 14 16.08 11.17 36.54
N ALA A 15 15.79 11.57 37.78
CA ALA A 15 14.82 10.87 38.63
C ALA A 15 13.40 10.94 38.04
N ALA A 16 12.99 12.10 37.50
CA ALA A 16 11.69 12.27 36.85
C ALA A 16 11.56 11.38 35.61
N LEU A 17 12.56 11.37 34.72
CA LEU A 17 12.57 10.51 33.53
C LEU A 17 12.51 9.01 33.89
N ASN A 18 13.21 8.59 34.94
CA ASN A 18 13.16 7.21 35.40
C ASN A 18 11.78 6.80 35.94
N ASN A 19 11.06 7.73 36.57
CA ASN A 19 9.70 7.49 37.05
C ASN A 19 8.71 7.38 35.89
N GLU A 20 8.83 8.25 34.88
CA GLU A 20 8.04 8.17 33.65
C GLU A 20 8.29 6.84 32.91
N LEU A 21 9.55 6.42 32.77
CA LEU A 21 9.91 5.15 32.14
C LEU A 21 9.29 3.94 32.88
N LYS A 22 9.28 3.97 34.23
CA LYS A 22 8.61 2.95 35.05
C LYS A 22 7.09 2.97 34.90
N SER A 23 6.49 4.13 34.67
CA SER A 23 5.06 4.29 34.42
C SER A 23 4.68 3.68 33.06
N VAL A 24 5.44 4.02 32.01
CA VAL A 24 5.24 3.47 30.65
C VAL A 24 5.38 1.96 30.63
N ARG A 25 6.43 1.40 31.27
CA ARG A 25 6.61 -0.06 31.36
C ARG A 25 5.43 -0.77 32.03
N ARG A 26 4.85 -0.17 33.08
CA ARG A 26 3.64 -0.72 33.72
C ARG A 26 2.44 -0.72 32.80
N ARG A 27 2.24 0.35 32.02
CA ARG A 27 1.15 0.45 31.04
C ARG A 27 1.30 -0.58 29.92
N ILE A 28 2.51 -0.80 29.40
CA ILE A 28 2.80 -1.85 28.39
C ILE A 28 2.46 -3.23 28.96
N ALA A 29 2.95 -3.57 30.15
CA ALA A 29 2.67 -4.86 30.79
C ALA A 29 1.18 -5.07 31.15
N GLU A 30 0.39 -3.99 31.24
CA GLU A 30 -1.06 -4.07 31.41
C GLU A 30 -1.78 -4.28 30.06
N LEU A 31 -1.30 -3.65 28.98
CA LEU A 31 -1.82 -3.87 27.63
C LEU A 31 -1.54 -5.31 27.16
N GLU A 32 -0.35 -5.84 27.41
CA GLU A 32 0.01 -7.23 27.11
C GLU A 32 -0.85 -8.23 27.89
N ARG A 33 -1.27 -7.90 29.13
CA ARG A 33 -2.20 -8.72 29.91
C ARG A 33 -3.65 -8.64 29.44
N ARG A 34 -4.02 -7.58 28.72
CA ARG A 34 -5.37 -7.37 28.18
C ARG A 34 -5.56 -7.94 26.78
N GLN A 35 -4.49 -8.32 26.08
CA GLN A 35 -4.61 -9.14 24.88
C GLN A 35 -5.07 -10.54 25.30
N GLU A 36 -6.37 -10.80 25.15
CA GLU A 36 -6.85 -12.18 25.21
C GLU A 36 -6.20 -12.98 24.08
N PRO A 37 -5.74 -14.22 24.34
CA PRO A 37 -5.21 -15.06 23.29
C PRO A 37 -6.29 -15.28 22.23
N ILE A 38 -5.98 -14.92 20.98
CA ILE A 38 -6.85 -15.17 19.84
C ILE A 38 -7.18 -16.67 19.86
N PRO A 39 -8.47 -17.06 19.94
CA PRO A 39 -8.85 -18.46 19.94
C PRO A 39 -8.31 -19.11 18.66
N SER A 40 -7.57 -20.20 18.81
CA SER A 40 -7.08 -21.00 17.68
C SER A 40 -8.27 -21.39 16.80
N VAL A 41 -8.41 -20.72 15.66
CA VAL A 41 -9.45 -21.03 14.68
C VAL A 41 -9.22 -22.47 14.21
N GLN A 42 -10.13 -23.37 14.59
CA GLN A 42 -10.14 -24.73 14.08
C GLN A 42 -10.29 -24.67 12.56
N ARG A 43 -9.22 -25.07 11.88
CA ARG A 43 -9.14 -25.20 10.42
C ARG A 43 -10.23 -26.18 9.97
N LEU A 44 -11.37 -25.66 9.51
CA LEU A 44 -12.38 -26.46 8.82
C LEU A 44 -11.73 -26.96 7.52
N GLN A 45 -11.58 -28.28 7.41
CA GLN A 45 -11.13 -28.92 6.19
C GLN A 45 -12.25 -28.85 5.15
N PRO A 46 -12.01 -28.37 3.91
CA PRO A 46 -12.99 -28.46 2.86
C PRO A 46 -13.10 -29.92 2.37
N SER A 47 -14.33 -30.45 2.34
CA SER A 47 -14.63 -31.73 1.68
C SER A 47 -14.50 -31.61 0.16
N PRO A 48 -14.01 -32.66 -0.53
CA PRO A 48 -13.91 -32.65 -1.99
C PRO A 48 -15.27 -32.92 -2.63
N VAL A 49 -15.74 -31.99 -3.47
CA VAL A 49 -16.88 -32.24 -4.38
C VAL A 49 -16.31 -32.74 -5.72
N PRO A 50 -16.77 -33.88 -6.26
CA PRO A 50 -16.35 -34.34 -7.59
C PRO A 50 -17.00 -33.47 -8.68
N ILE A 51 -16.17 -32.86 -9.54
CA ILE A 51 -16.61 -32.21 -10.78
C ILE A 51 -16.49 -33.24 -11.90
N GLU A 52 -17.60 -33.86 -12.27
CA GLU A 52 -17.79 -34.43 -13.60
C GLU A 52 -19.14 -33.97 -14.13
N GLN A 53 -19.15 -33.68 -15.43
CA GLN A 53 -20.29 -33.32 -16.28
C GLN A 53 -20.63 -31.83 -16.33
N LEU A 54 -20.02 -31.14 -17.30
CA LEU A 54 -20.70 -30.28 -18.28
C LEU A 54 -19.72 -29.86 -19.38
N THR A 55 -19.33 -30.83 -20.20
CA THR A 55 -18.87 -30.57 -21.57
C THR A 55 -20.01 -30.95 -22.50
N GLN A 56 -20.55 -29.96 -23.23
CA GLN A 56 -20.87 -30.08 -24.66
C GLN A 56 -21.55 -28.81 -25.21
N GLN A 57 -21.02 -28.36 -26.35
CA GLN A 57 -21.59 -27.51 -27.42
C GLN A 57 -21.20 -26.03 -27.46
N ALA A 58 -20.15 -25.71 -28.24
CA ALA A 58 -20.26 -24.94 -29.49
C ALA A 58 -18.87 -24.77 -30.16
N THR A 59 -18.82 -24.98 -31.48
CA THR A 59 -17.69 -24.76 -32.40
C THR A 59 -17.80 -23.38 -33.09
N PRO A 60 -16.99 -23.02 -34.11
CA PRO A 60 -15.65 -22.44 -34.03
C PRO A 60 -15.54 -21.06 -34.70
N GLY A 61 -14.63 -20.19 -34.27
CA GLY A 61 -14.34 -18.98 -35.06
C GLY A 61 -13.32 -18.02 -34.45
N MET A 62 -12.16 -17.97 -35.11
CA MET A 62 -11.15 -16.89 -35.12
C MET A 62 -10.14 -16.86 -33.96
N ALA A 63 -8.92 -17.21 -34.34
CA ALA A 63 -7.71 -17.20 -33.54
C ALA A 63 -7.21 -15.77 -33.29
N ILE A 64 -6.96 -15.45 -32.03
CA ILE A 64 -5.92 -14.52 -31.60
C ILE A 64 -5.11 -15.28 -30.54
N GLN A 65 -3.80 -15.37 -30.75
CA GLN A 65 -2.87 -16.09 -29.89
C GLN A 65 -2.67 -15.35 -28.57
N GLU A 66 -3.43 -15.72 -27.54
CA GLU A 66 -3.04 -15.49 -26.16
C GLU A 66 -1.91 -16.46 -25.81
N SER A 67 -0.72 -15.92 -25.61
CA SER A 67 0.41 -16.66 -25.05
C SER A 67 0.13 -16.92 -23.57
N GLU A 68 -0.55 -18.04 -23.30
CA GLU A 68 -0.63 -18.69 -22.00
C GLU A 68 0.78 -18.90 -21.43
N ARG A 69 1.10 -18.18 -20.35
CA ARG A 69 1.98 -18.74 -19.32
C ARG A 69 1.13 -19.12 -18.12
N VAL A 70 0.91 -20.42 -18.06
CA VAL A 70 0.37 -21.21 -16.96
C VAL A 70 1.05 -20.84 -15.63
N ALA A 71 0.25 -20.43 -14.67
CA ALA A 71 0.39 -20.79 -13.26
C ALA A 71 -1.00 -21.24 -12.81
N SER A 72 -1.35 -22.50 -13.09
CA SER A 72 -1.31 -23.58 -12.10
C SER A 72 -1.87 -23.13 -10.74
N THR A 73 -3.05 -23.66 -10.42
CA THR A 73 -3.63 -23.70 -9.08
C THR A 73 -2.58 -24.18 -8.07
N GLY A 74 -1.92 -23.24 -7.41
CA GLY A 74 -0.91 -23.46 -6.40
C GLY A 74 -1.06 -22.40 -5.33
N ASP A 75 -1.63 -22.82 -4.21
CA ASP A 75 -1.50 -22.23 -2.87
C ASP A 75 -1.40 -20.69 -2.80
N ALA A 76 -2.54 -20.02 -2.59
CA ALA A 76 -2.60 -18.58 -2.32
C ALA A 76 -1.78 -18.14 -1.10
N CYS A 77 -1.23 -19.08 -0.32
CA CYS A 77 -0.28 -18.84 0.77
C CYS A 77 1.19 -18.72 0.34
N ALA A 78 1.58 -18.91 -0.92
CA ALA A 78 2.99 -19.07 -1.29
C ALA A 78 3.70 -17.83 -1.87
N LEU A 79 3.00 -16.72 -2.12
CA LEU A 79 3.64 -15.51 -2.64
C LEU A 79 4.07 -14.60 -1.47
N GLU A 80 5.36 -14.61 -1.15
CA GLU A 80 5.98 -13.65 -0.24
C GLU A 80 6.19 -12.31 -0.95
N CYS A 81 5.74 -11.22 -0.30
CA CYS A 81 5.93 -9.88 -0.80
C CYS A 81 7.39 -9.45 -0.67
N SER A 82 8.04 -9.13 -1.79
CA SER A 82 9.46 -8.69 -1.82
C SER A 82 9.72 -7.35 -1.12
N ASN A 83 8.69 -6.62 -0.71
CA ASN A 83 8.81 -5.37 0.04
C ASN A 83 8.75 -5.61 1.56
N CYS A 84 7.72 -6.31 2.04
CA CYS A 84 7.44 -6.44 3.48
C CYS A 84 7.68 -7.85 4.06
N GLY A 85 7.92 -8.86 3.22
CA GLY A 85 8.10 -10.26 3.64
C GLY A 85 6.82 -10.98 4.09
N MET A 86 5.65 -10.31 4.03
CA MET A 86 4.37 -10.94 4.36
C MET A 86 3.81 -11.72 3.17
N HIS A 87 3.00 -12.73 3.47
CA HIS A 87 2.34 -13.57 2.46
C HIS A 87 0.95 -13.03 2.12
N GLY A 88 0.42 -13.42 0.97
CA GLY A 88 -0.95 -13.08 0.54
C GLY A 88 -1.02 -11.88 -0.41
N HIS A 89 0.11 -11.22 -0.70
CA HIS A 89 0.20 -10.17 -1.71
C HIS A 89 1.59 -10.06 -2.34
N ASN A 90 1.65 -9.35 -3.47
CA ASN A 90 2.89 -8.92 -4.12
C ASN A 90 3.15 -7.43 -3.81
N LYS A 91 4.28 -6.93 -4.33
CA LYS A 91 4.63 -5.51 -4.21
C LYS A 91 3.51 -4.57 -4.69
N VAL A 92 2.77 -4.92 -5.74
CA VAL A 92 1.65 -4.12 -6.28
C VAL A 92 0.61 -3.81 -5.19
N HIS A 93 0.39 -4.68 -4.22
CA HIS A 93 -0.66 -4.48 -3.21
C HIS A 93 -0.11 -4.26 -1.80
N CYS A 94 1.18 -3.99 -1.65
CA CYS A 94 1.79 -3.76 -0.35
C CYS A 94 1.40 -2.38 0.21
N LEU A 95 0.92 -2.37 1.44
CA LEU A 95 0.59 -1.17 2.23
C LEU A 95 1.73 -0.75 3.15
N LEU A 96 2.59 -1.71 3.55
CA LEU A 96 3.65 -1.46 4.53
C LEU A 96 4.87 -0.80 3.88
N VAL A 97 4.91 0.54 3.91
CA VAL A 97 5.94 1.34 3.23
C VAL A 97 6.46 2.44 4.17
N PRO A 98 7.36 2.11 5.12
CA PRO A 98 7.81 3.06 6.14
C PRO A 98 8.60 4.26 5.60
N GLU A 99 9.10 4.18 4.37
CA GLU A 99 9.79 5.30 3.70
C GLU A 99 8.82 6.26 2.99
N GLY A 100 7.52 5.93 2.96
CA GLY A 100 6.47 6.73 2.32
C GLY A 100 6.30 6.51 0.82
N ARG A 101 7.30 5.93 0.14
CA ARG A 101 7.22 5.53 -1.28
C ARG A 101 7.66 4.10 -1.46
N LEU A 102 6.93 3.36 -2.29
CA LEU A 102 7.19 1.96 -2.54
C LEU A 102 8.33 1.82 -3.56
N ALA A 103 9.52 1.47 -3.06
CA ALA A 103 10.71 1.28 -3.87
C ALA A 103 10.64 0.01 -4.73
N GLY A 104 11.22 0.08 -5.92
CA GLY A 104 11.35 -1.04 -6.85
C GLY A 104 10.18 -1.23 -7.82
N CYS A 105 10.37 -2.12 -8.78
CA CYS A 105 9.49 -2.25 -9.93
C CYS A 105 8.40 -3.29 -9.68
N ILE A 106 7.15 -2.87 -9.79
CA ILE A 106 5.98 -3.75 -9.60
C ILE A 106 5.78 -4.76 -10.73
N PHE A 107 6.36 -4.53 -11.92
CA PHE A 107 6.28 -5.47 -13.05
C PHE A 107 7.33 -6.57 -12.95
N CYS A 108 8.56 -6.20 -12.59
CA CYS A 108 9.68 -7.14 -12.54
C CYS A 108 9.90 -7.75 -11.15
N ASN A 109 9.31 -7.16 -10.11
CA ASN A 109 9.55 -7.51 -8.72
C ASN A 109 11.05 -7.40 -8.32
N THR A 110 11.76 -6.40 -8.87
CA THR A 110 13.19 -6.13 -8.60
C THR A 110 13.41 -4.71 -8.09
N ALA A 111 14.68 -4.33 -7.85
CA ALA A 111 15.04 -3.09 -7.15
C ALA A 111 15.00 -1.80 -7.98
N HIS A 112 14.98 -1.87 -9.32
CA HIS A 112 14.91 -0.65 -10.15
C HIS A 112 13.54 0.03 -10.02
N ASN A 113 13.48 1.35 -10.20
CA ASN A 113 12.21 2.07 -10.10
C ASN A 113 11.28 1.75 -11.28
N VAL A 114 9.97 1.90 -11.09
CA VAL A 114 9.01 1.54 -12.14
C VAL A 114 9.23 2.35 -13.43
N ASP A 115 9.67 3.61 -13.34
CA ASP A 115 9.95 4.48 -14.48
C ASP A 115 11.30 4.20 -15.18
N GLU A 116 12.08 3.26 -14.66
CA GLU A 116 13.28 2.69 -15.29
C GLU A 116 12.97 1.38 -16.02
N CYS A 117 11.79 0.81 -15.80
CA CYS A 117 11.37 -0.46 -16.39
C CYS A 117 11.02 -0.30 -17.87
N SER A 118 11.54 -1.18 -18.73
CA SER A 118 11.21 -1.18 -20.16
C SER A 118 9.72 -1.42 -20.42
N THR A 119 9.06 -2.25 -19.61
CA THR A 119 7.61 -2.47 -19.71
C THR A 119 6.84 -1.16 -19.50
N PHE A 120 7.22 -0.38 -18.48
CA PHE A 120 6.60 0.91 -18.21
C PHE A 120 6.95 1.96 -19.26
N GLN A 121 8.20 2.00 -19.74
CA GLN A 121 8.64 2.96 -20.75
C GLN A 121 7.97 2.75 -22.12
N ASN A 122 7.53 1.53 -22.41
CA ASN A 122 6.81 1.20 -23.65
C ASN A 122 5.31 1.48 -23.56
N MET A 123 4.79 1.89 -22.40
CA MET A 123 3.39 2.28 -22.23
C MET A 123 3.14 3.70 -22.77
N SER A 124 1.91 3.95 -23.22
CA SER A 124 1.40 5.29 -23.46
C SER A 124 1.39 6.13 -22.17
N LEU A 125 1.30 7.46 -22.29
CA LEU A 125 1.25 8.32 -21.12
C LEU A 125 0.00 8.02 -20.27
N GLY A 126 -1.15 7.76 -20.89
CA GLY A 126 -2.35 7.32 -20.19
C GLY A 126 -2.19 6.01 -19.41
N GLU A 127 -1.51 5.01 -19.98
CA GLU A 127 -1.22 3.75 -19.29
C GLU A 127 -0.25 3.94 -18.12
N GLN A 128 0.77 4.80 -18.29
CA GLN A 128 1.71 5.16 -17.21
C GLN A 128 0.97 5.85 -16.06
N VAL A 129 0.06 6.78 -16.35
CA VAL A 129 -0.78 7.42 -15.33
C VAL A 129 -1.75 6.43 -14.69
N SER A 130 -2.29 5.48 -15.45
CA SER A 130 -3.09 4.37 -14.91
C SER A 130 -2.32 3.60 -13.83
N VAL A 131 -1.06 3.24 -14.11
CA VAL A 131 -0.19 2.53 -13.18
C VAL A 131 0.20 3.37 -11.97
N LEU A 132 0.54 4.64 -12.17
CA LEU A 132 1.05 5.50 -11.08
C LEU A 132 -0.04 6.11 -10.21
N VAL A 133 -1.25 6.31 -10.74
CA VAL A 133 -2.33 7.06 -10.08
C VAL A 133 -3.55 6.20 -9.86
N HIS A 134 -4.18 5.71 -10.94
CA HIS A 134 -5.49 5.04 -10.84
C HIS A 134 -5.40 3.73 -10.06
N GLN A 135 -4.45 2.86 -10.43
CA GLN A 135 -4.20 1.59 -9.76
C GLN A 135 -3.60 1.76 -8.36
N ARG A 136 -3.12 2.97 -8.04
CA ARG A 136 -2.57 3.34 -6.74
C ARG A 136 -3.56 4.13 -5.89
N SER A 137 -4.82 4.28 -6.31
CA SER A 137 -5.83 4.99 -5.52
C SER A 137 -5.89 4.42 -4.10
N ARG A 138 -5.72 5.25 -3.07
CA ARG A 138 -5.66 4.84 -1.65
C ARG A 138 -4.60 3.77 -1.35
N LEU A 139 -3.49 3.79 -2.07
CA LEU A 139 -2.32 2.96 -1.81
C LEU A 139 -1.07 3.85 -1.72
N PRO A 140 0.05 3.32 -1.16
CA PRO A 140 1.33 4.02 -1.17
C PRO A 140 1.73 4.45 -2.60
N PRO A 141 2.31 5.64 -2.79
CA PRO A 141 2.84 6.02 -4.10
C PRO A 141 4.04 5.14 -4.47
N LEU A 142 4.23 4.88 -5.77
CA LEU A 142 5.44 4.20 -6.26
C LEU A 142 6.61 5.18 -6.25
N GLU A 143 7.80 4.69 -5.94
CA GLU A 143 9.01 5.48 -6.13
C GLU A 143 9.38 5.57 -7.61
N THR A 144 9.56 6.80 -8.07
CA THR A 144 9.90 7.17 -9.44
C THR A 144 10.85 8.36 -9.41
N ARG A 145 11.62 8.57 -10.49
CA ARG A 145 12.50 9.76 -10.59
C ARG A 145 11.70 11.06 -10.70
N VAL A 146 10.50 10.97 -11.28
CA VAL A 146 9.55 12.09 -11.44
C VAL A 146 8.32 11.80 -10.58
N PRO A 147 7.87 12.72 -9.70
CA PRO A 147 6.69 12.51 -8.85
C PRO A 147 5.43 12.19 -9.68
N TRP A 148 4.58 11.28 -9.17
CA TRP A 148 3.34 10.88 -9.86
C TRP A 148 2.42 12.06 -10.21
N VAL A 149 2.43 13.13 -9.41
CA VAL A 149 1.63 14.35 -9.66
C VAL A 149 2.06 15.03 -10.95
N ASP A 150 3.34 15.00 -11.29
CA ASP A 150 3.85 15.60 -12.53
C ASP A 150 3.49 14.74 -13.75
N TRP A 151 3.50 13.41 -13.62
CA TRP A 151 2.95 12.50 -14.64
C TRP A 151 1.47 12.79 -14.89
N LEU A 152 0.68 12.93 -13.82
CA LEU A 152 -0.73 13.27 -13.91
C LEU A 152 -0.93 14.64 -14.59
N ARG A 153 -0.16 15.67 -14.21
CA ARG A 153 -0.25 17.00 -14.82
C ARG A 153 0.07 16.96 -16.31
N ASN A 154 1.09 16.20 -16.70
CA ASN A 154 1.46 16.03 -18.10
C ASN A 154 0.34 15.35 -18.90
N TRP A 155 -0.28 14.30 -18.33
CA TRP A 155 -1.40 13.62 -18.97
C TRP A 155 -2.64 14.51 -19.08
N LEU A 156 -3.03 15.21 -18.01
CA LEU A 156 -4.16 16.16 -18.04
C LEU A 156 -3.97 17.29 -19.06
N SER A 157 -2.73 17.58 -19.44
CA SER A 157 -2.38 18.58 -20.46
C SER A 157 -2.27 17.99 -21.87
N SER A 158 -2.37 16.67 -22.03
CA SER A 158 -2.24 15.98 -23.31
C SER A 158 -3.59 15.67 -23.95
N GLU A 159 -3.59 15.44 -25.26
CA GLU A 159 -4.78 15.00 -25.99
C GLU A 159 -5.23 13.59 -25.58
N GLU A 160 -4.34 12.73 -25.05
CA GLU A 160 -4.69 11.39 -24.56
C GLU A 160 -5.66 11.43 -23.38
N SER A 161 -5.75 12.55 -22.66
CA SER A 161 -6.69 12.70 -21.55
C SER A 161 -8.12 12.98 -21.97
N ARG A 162 -8.35 13.30 -23.24
CA ARG A 162 -9.65 13.74 -23.74
C ARG A 162 -10.46 12.58 -24.32
N ASP A 163 -11.75 12.53 -23.98
CA ASP A 163 -12.71 11.63 -24.60
C ASP A 163 -13.11 12.10 -26.02
N ALA A 164 -13.99 11.34 -26.69
CA ALA A 164 -14.49 11.67 -28.02
C ALA A 164 -15.25 13.01 -28.10
N HIS A 165 -15.61 13.59 -26.95
CA HIS A 165 -16.31 14.86 -26.82
C HIS A 165 -15.37 15.99 -26.34
N GLY A 166 -14.07 15.71 -26.17
CA GLY A 166 -13.08 16.68 -25.70
C GLY A 166 -13.04 16.87 -24.18
N ASN A 167 -13.76 16.05 -23.41
CA ASN A 167 -13.76 16.15 -21.94
C ASN A 167 -12.64 15.30 -21.34
N THR A 168 -12.03 15.78 -20.26
CA THR A 168 -11.05 15.01 -19.49
C THR A 168 -11.73 14.23 -18.36
N ALA A 169 -11.54 12.91 -18.36
CA ALA A 169 -12.00 12.06 -17.26
C ALA A 169 -11.04 12.18 -16.07
N MET A 170 -11.47 12.85 -15.00
CA MET A 170 -10.65 13.02 -13.80
C MET A 170 -10.45 11.68 -13.07
N PRO A 171 -9.28 11.42 -12.48
CA PRO A 171 -9.09 10.27 -11.60
C PRO A 171 -10.11 10.26 -10.46
N SER A 172 -10.69 9.08 -10.21
CA SER A 172 -11.66 8.86 -9.12
C SER A 172 -11.01 8.69 -7.75
N GLY A 173 -9.67 8.62 -7.70
CA GLY A 173 -8.88 8.61 -6.48
C GLY A 173 -7.40 8.67 -6.81
N TYR A 174 -6.60 8.88 -5.76
CA TYR A 174 -5.19 9.20 -5.87
C TYR A 174 -4.38 8.32 -4.92
N PRO A 175 -3.07 8.12 -5.20
CA PRO A 175 -2.15 7.58 -4.21
C PRO A 175 -2.22 8.38 -2.92
N TRP A 176 -1.95 7.71 -1.80
CA TRP A 176 -1.64 8.41 -0.57
C TRP A 176 -0.44 9.33 -0.78
N SER A 177 -0.37 10.38 0.02
CA SER A 177 0.84 11.16 0.22
C SER A 177 1.91 10.31 0.93
N GLU A 178 3.16 10.73 0.78
CA GLU A 178 4.28 10.07 1.44
C GLU A 178 4.15 10.12 2.96
N ASP A 179 3.70 11.24 3.51
CA ASP A 179 3.57 11.43 4.96
C ASP A 179 2.47 10.53 5.53
N PHE A 180 1.30 10.49 4.89
CA PHE A 180 0.22 9.60 5.29
C PHE A 180 0.64 8.12 5.23
N THR A 181 1.39 7.75 4.19
CA THR A 181 1.93 6.40 4.03
C THR A 181 2.90 6.04 5.18
N LYS A 182 3.78 6.96 5.57
CA LYS A 182 4.71 6.78 6.71
C LYS A 182 3.93 6.62 8.01
N ASP A 183 2.96 7.50 8.24
CA ASP A 183 2.16 7.49 9.47
C ASP A 183 1.37 6.18 9.61
N LEU A 184 0.80 5.67 8.51
CA LEU A 184 0.17 4.35 8.45
C LEU A 184 1.15 3.21 8.76
N ALA A 185 2.32 3.22 8.11
CA ALA A 185 3.30 2.17 8.27
C ALA A 185 3.92 2.13 9.68
N LEU A 186 4.05 3.29 10.33
CA LEU A 186 4.60 3.44 11.68
C LEU A 186 3.53 3.37 12.79
N GLY A 187 2.25 3.26 12.43
CA GLY A 187 1.14 3.19 13.38
C GLY A 187 0.90 4.49 14.15
N TYR A 188 1.19 5.64 13.53
CA TYR A 188 0.91 6.97 14.11
C TYR A 188 -0.54 7.41 13.93
N ILE A 189 -1.30 6.72 13.10
CA ILE A 189 -2.76 6.90 12.98
C ILE A 189 -3.51 5.65 13.46
N ALA A 190 -4.80 5.80 13.72
CA ALA A 190 -5.61 4.82 14.44
C ALA A 190 -5.69 3.43 13.78
N GLU A 191 -5.54 3.38 12.45
CA GLU A 191 -5.39 2.16 11.68
C GLU A 191 -3.94 2.08 11.24
N ASP A 192 -3.23 0.97 11.50
CA ASP A 192 -1.87 0.78 10.99
C ASP A 192 -1.87 -0.14 9.76
N ALA A 193 -0.82 -0.03 8.94
CA ALA A 193 -0.69 -0.81 7.70
C ALA A 193 -0.65 -2.33 7.96
N VAL A 194 -0.17 -2.77 9.13
CA VAL A 194 -0.08 -4.19 9.49
C VAL A 194 -1.47 -4.77 9.73
N ALA A 195 -2.36 -4.02 10.39
CA ALA A 195 -3.75 -4.42 10.60
C ALA A 195 -4.60 -4.32 9.31
N LEU A 196 -4.31 -3.35 8.44
CA LEU A 196 -5.04 -3.15 7.19
C LEU A 196 -4.67 -4.18 6.11
N GLN A 197 -3.42 -4.64 6.07
CA GLN A 197 -2.94 -5.49 4.98
C GLN A 197 -3.74 -6.81 4.83
N PRO A 198 -4.02 -7.60 5.88
CA PRO A 198 -4.79 -8.84 5.72
C PRO A 198 -6.22 -8.59 5.22
N VAL A 199 -6.83 -7.49 5.68
CA VAL A 199 -8.18 -7.07 5.28
C VAL A 199 -8.23 -6.70 3.80
N PHE A 200 -7.20 -5.99 3.34
CA PHE A 200 -7.05 -5.65 1.94
C PHE A 200 -6.66 -6.85 1.06
N ASP A 201 -5.85 -7.77 1.58
CA ASP A 201 -5.45 -8.97 0.85
C ASP A 201 -6.62 -9.89 0.55
N GLU A 202 -7.57 -10.01 1.48
CA GLU A 202 -8.79 -10.80 1.30
C GLU A 202 -9.75 -10.20 0.27
N SER A 203 -9.94 -8.87 0.31
CA SER A 203 -11.02 -8.22 -0.44
C SER A 203 -10.57 -7.52 -1.73
N ARG A 204 -9.31 -7.07 -1.79
CA ARG A 204 -8.78 -6.13 -2.79
C ARG A 204 -9.65 -4.89 -2.99
N ASP A 205 -10.50 -4.56 -2.01
CA ASP A 205 -11.41 -3.43 -2.08
C ASP A 205 -10.71 -2.19 -1.52
N HIS A 206 -10.34 -1.30 -2.43
CA HIS A 206 -9.70 -0.02 -2.10
C HIS A 206 -10.62 0.85 -1.21
N ASN A 207 -11.94 0.65 -1.22
CA ASN A 207 -12.84 1.43 -0.36
C ASN A 207 -12.71 1.09 1.13
N ARG A 208 -12.11 -0.06 1.45
CA ARG A 208 -11.79 -0.46 2.82
C ARG A 208 -10.48 0.15 3.32
N LEU A 209 -9.72 0.80 2.43
CA LEU A 209 -8.52 1.55 2.78
C LEU A 209 -8.89 2.99 3.14
N PRO A 210 -8.17 3.60 4.10
CA PRO A 210 -8.44 4.96 4.53
C PRO A 210 -8.19 5.97 3.41
N ILE A 211 -8.90 7.08 3.50
CA ILE A 211 -8.73 8.23 2.60
C ILE A 211 -7.67 9.14 3.20
N ASP A 212 -6.61 9.43 2.44
CA ASP A 212 -5.65 10.46 2.81
C ASP A 212 -6.25 11.86 2.56
N PRO A 213 -6.39 12.71 3.58
CA PRO A 213 -6.90 14.07 3.40
C PRO A 213 -6.08 14.91 2.41
N ALA A 214 -4.77 14.70 2.32
CA ALA A 214 -3.88 15.48 1.45
C ALA A 214 -4.05 15.14 -0.04
N THR A 215 -4.62 13.97 -0.36
CA THR A 215 -4.84 13.51 -1.73
C THR A 215 -6.28 13.01 -1.94
N ALA A 216 -7.22 13.46 -1.10
CA ALA A 216 -8.60 12.99 -1.11
C ALA A 216 -9.34 13.28 -2.42
N ASP A 217 -9.01 14.39 -3.07
CA ASP A 217 -9.59 14.83 -4.33
C ASP A 217 -8.60 15.69 -5.14
N PHE A 218 -9.03 16.09 -6.34
CA PHE A 218 -8.23 16.93 -7.22
C PHE A 218 -7.80 18.26 -6.58
N GLY A 219 -8.70 18.90 -5.82
CA GLY A 219 -8.42 20.17 -5.16
C GLY A 219 -7.32 20.01 -4.11
N ALA A 220 -7.37 18.92 -3.33
CA ALA A 220 -6.35 18.59 -2.34
C ALA A 220 -4.97 18.33 -2.97
N VAL A 221 -4.92 17.52 -4.05
CA VAL A 221 -3.67 17.16 -4.76
C VAL A 221 -2.93 18.39 -5.30
N PHE A 222 -3.67 19.39 -5.78
CA PHE A 222 -3.10 20.60 -6.38
C PHE A 222 -3.20 21.83 -5.47
N ALA A 223 -3.55 21.65 -4.20
CA ALA A 223 -3.57 22.73 -3.23
C ALA A 223 -2.16 23.30 -3.00
N PRO A 224 -1.99 24.63 -2.85
CA PRO A 224 -0.73 25.21 -2.41
C PRO A 224 -0.37 24.64 -1.04
N ARG A 225 0.79 23.98 -0.91
CA ARG A 225 1.29 23.57 0.41
C ARG A 225 1.69 24.82 1.16
N ALA A 226 1.12 25.03 2.35
CA ALA A 226 1.55 26.11 3.25
C ALA A 226 3.03 25.86 3.59
N GLY A 227 3.89 26.82 3.23
CA GLY A 227 5.33 26.78 3.45
C GLY A 227 5.73 27.15 4.87
#